data_AF-A0A6B1FZC3-F1
#
_entry.id   AF-A0A6B1FZC3-F1
#
_cell.length_a   1.000
_cell.length_b   1.000
_cell.length_c   1.000
_cell.angle_alpha   90.00
_cell.angle_beta   90.00
_cell.angle_gamma   90.00
#
_symmetry.space_group_name_H-M   'P 1'
#
loop_
_entity.id
_entity.type
_entity.pdbx_description
1 polymer ?
#
loop_
_entity_poly.entity_id
_entity_poly.type
_entity_poly.pdbx_seq_one_letter_code
_entity_poly.pdbx_strand_id
1 'polypeptide(L)'
;VQGTDTVTGKPKILRGPGDFEVKQVLVTGMPTSKNGTRNVAFFLDFDGLTVGHLGELGQVPASAGGEELGDIDVLLAPVSGPHIPDVSRIAEVISQLDPRIVVPMQYSDEGLHSEQSDSLEPVDRFLKELGISDPEVTDTLKLSKSSLPEETQVVLLRPTGAARPG
;
A
#
# COMPACT_ATOMS: atom_id res chain seq x y z
N VAL A 1 -8.04 -3.93 21.56
CA VAL A 1 -8.70 -3.47 20.31
C VAL A 1 -8.80 -1.97 20.41
N GLN A 2 -8.05 -1.25 19.60
CA GLN A 2 -8.02 0.20 19.61
C GLN A 2 -8.17 0.63 18.15
N GLY A 3 -9.28 1.31 17.82
CA GLY A 3 -9.54 1.82 16.46
C GLY A 3 -10.87 1.43 15.80
N THR A 4 -11.71 0.58 16.40
CA THR A 4 -13.05 0.29 15.86
C THR A 4 -14.14 1.21 16.41
N ASP A 5 -13.86 1.91 17.51
CA ASP A 5 -14.82 2.74 18.24
C ASP A 5 -15.20 4.04 17.52
N THR A 6 -14.44 4.45 16.50
CA THR A 6 -14.68 5.67 15.70
C THR A 6 -15.43 5.40 14.39
N VAL A 7 -15.69 4.14 14.03
CA VAL A 7 -16.40 3.79 12.79
C VAL A 7 -17.89 3.61 13.10
N THR A 8 -18.71 4.56 12.67
CA THR A 8 -20.18 4.47 12.78
C THR A 8 -20.73 3.27 12.00
N GLY A 9 -21.50 2.40 12.66
CA GLY A 9 -22.19 1.27 12.05
C GLY A 9 -21.78 -0.09 12.62
N LYS A 10 -22.02 -1.17 11.85
CA LYS A 10 -21.51 -2.53 12.15
C LYS A 10 -20.39 -2.87 11.14
N PRO A 11 -19.14 -2.44 11.37
CA PRO A 11 -18.05 -2.73 10.45
C PRO A 11 -17.75 -4.22 10.43
N LYS A 12 -17.52 -4.79 9.24
CA LYS A 12 -17.04 -6.16 9.11
C LYS A 12 -15.52 -6.14 9.28
N ILE A 13 -15.04 -6.78 10.35
CA ILE A 13 -13.62 -6.77 10.70
C ILE A 13 -12.97 -8.03 10.13
N LEU A 14 -12.05 -7.84 9.17
CA LEU A 14 -11.22 -8.90 8.60
C LEU A 14 -9.86 -8.87 9.31
N ARG A 15 -9.43 -10.01 9.86
CA ARG A 15 -8.18 -10.12 10.67
C ARG A 15 -7.25 -11.22 10.19
N GLY A 16 -7.66 -11.99 9.20
CA GLY A 16 -6.95 -13.17 8.75
C GLY A 16 -7.00 -13.29 7.23
N PRO A 17 -6.13 -14.16 6.68
CA PRO A 17 -6.16 -14.47 5.27
C PRO A 17 -7.45 -15.19 4.88
N GLY A 18 -7.78 -15.14 3.60
CA GLY A 18 -8.97 -15.75 2.99
C GLY A 18 -9.72 -14.79 2.08
N ASP A 19 -10.69 -15.34 1.37
CA ASP A 19 -11.57 -14.59 0.47
C ASP A 19 -12.85 -14.19 1.18
N PHE A 20 -13.19 -12.91 1.07
CA PHE A 20 -14.35 -12.31 1.71
C PHE A 20 -15.12 -11.48 0.70
N GLU A 21 -16.45 -11.51 0.80
CA GLU A 21 -17.30 -10.57 0.07
C GLU A 21 -18.02 -9.68 1.09
N VAL A 22 -17.89 -8.37 0.93
CA VAL A 22 -18.51 -7.37 1.79
C VAL A 22 -19.22 -6.33 0.93
N LYS A 23 -20.55 -6.40 0.86
CA LYS A 23 -21.39 -5.43 0.12
C LYS A 23 -20.92 -5.25 -1.34
N GLN A 24 -20.72 -6.35 -2.06
CA GLN A 24 -20.24 -6.37 -3.46
C GLN A 24 -18.79 -5.92 -3.67
N VAL A 25 -18.02 -5.76 -2.59
CA VAL A 25 -16.57 -5.63 -2.64
C VAL A 25 -15.98 -7.00 -2.36
N LEU A 26 -15.19 -7.51 -3.29
CA LEU A 26 -14.40 -8.72 -3.08
C LEU A 26 -13.12 -8.33 -2.35
N VAL A 27 -12.77 -9.05 -1.30
CA VAL A 27 -11.58 -8.81 -0.49
C VAL A 27 -10.81 -10.11 -0.34
N THR A 28 -9.62 -10.16 -0.91
CA THR A 28 -8.70 -11.30 -0.80
C THR A 28 -7.58 -10.95 0.17
N GLY A 29 -7.54 -11.67 1.29
CA GLY A 29 -6.49 -11.55 2.30
C GLY A 29 -5.40 -12.60 2.07
N MET A 30 -4.19 -12.19 1.73
CA MET A 30 -3.05 -13.07 1.55
C MET A 30 -2.09 -13.01 2.73
N PRO A 31 -1.65 -14.15 3.29
CA PRO A 31 -0.68 -14.14 4.37
C PRO A 31 0.72 -13.77 3.83
N THR A 32 1.26 -12.65 4.32
CA THR A 32 2.58 -12.10 3.93
C THR A 32 3.54 -12.08 5.13
N SER A 33 3.26 -12.93 6.11
CA SER A 33 3.97 -13.02 7.39
C SER A 33 5.40 -13.55 7.21
N LYS A 34 6.38 -12.94 7.89
CA LYS A 34 7.78 -13.40 7.93
C LYS A 34 8.31 -13.37 9.36
N ASN A 35 9.12 -14.35 9.74
CA ASN A 35 9.81 -14.43 11.03
C ASN A 35 8.93 -14.25 12.29
N GLY A 36 7.68 -14.72 12.25
CA GLY A 36 6.75 -14.66 13.40
C GLY A 36 5.92 -13.38 13.50
N THR A 37 6.20 -12.37 12.67
CA THR A 37 5.33 -11.19 12.53
C THR A 37 4.14 -11.55 11.65
N ARG A 38 2.93 -11.50 12.22
CA ARG A 38 1.69 -11.73 11.47
C ARG A 38 1.37 -10.53 10.61
N ASN A 39 1.43 -10.71 9.29
CA ASN A 39 0.97 -9.74 8.30
C ASN A 39 0.04 -10.42 7.28
N VAL A 40 -0.97 -9.66 6.86
CA VAL A 40 -1.92 -10.04 5.82
C VAL A 40 -2.01 -8.87 4.84
N ALA A 41 -1.66 -9.12 3.58
CA ALA A 41 -1.94 -8.18 2.52
C ALA A 41 -3.42 -8.33 2.12
N PHE A 42 -4.12 -7.21 1.94
CA PHE A 42 -5.51 -7.21 1.54
C PHE A 42 -5.65 -6.60 0.15
N PHE A 43 -6.28 -7.33 -0.75
CA PHE A 43 -6.63 -6.86 -2.09
C PHE A 43 -8.13 -6.67 -2.14
N LEU A 44 -8.56 -5.47 -2.54
CA LEU A 44 -9.96 -5.11 -2.64
C LEU A 44 -10.30 -4.91 -4.11
N ASP A 45 -11.22 -5.73 -4.63
CA ASP A 45 -11.83 -5.53 -5.93
C ASP A 45 -13.21 -4.88 -5.73
N PHE A 46 -13.38 -3.70 -6.33
CA PHE A 46 -14.64 -2.97 -6.33
C PHE A 46 -14.74 -2.08 -7.56
N ASP A 47 -15.93 -2.02 -8.17
CA ASP A 47 -16.19 -1.19 -9.36
C ASP A 47 -15.23 -1.45 -10.53
N GLY A 48 -14.71 -2.69 -10.61
CA GLY A 48 -13.72 -3.10 -11.59
C GLY A 48 -12.35 -2.46 -11.41
N LEU A 49 -12.04 -1.97 -10.20
CA LEU A 49 -10.73 -1.52 -9.75
C LEU A 49 -10.20 -2.45 -8.65
N THR A 50 -8.92 -2.80 -8.75
CA THR A 50 -8.22 -3.61 -7.75
C THR A 50 -7.24 -2.76 -6.95
N VAL A 51 -7.44 -2.69 -5.63
CA VAL A 51 -6.56 -1.97 -4.69
C VAL A 51 -5.89 -2.96 -3.74
N GLY A 52 -4.57 -3.08 -3.82
CA GLY A 52 -3.75 -3.89 -2.93
C GLY A 52 -3.16 -3.08 -1.79
N HIS A 53 -3.29 -3.55 -0.56
CA HIS A 53 -2.63 -3.01 0.62
C HIS A 53 -1.70 -4.04 1.23
N LEU A 54 -0.38 -3.80 1.16
CA LEU A 54 0.62 -4.80 1.55
C LEU A 54 0.84 -4.92 3.06
N GLY A 55 0.38 -3.95 3.86
CA GLY A 55 0.52 -3.99 5.33
C GLY A 55 1.99 -3.84 5.75
N GLU A 56 2.38 -4.50 6.85
CA GLU A 56 3.79 -4.62 7.24
C GLU A 56 4.43 -5.77 6.47
N LEU A 57 4.61 -5.58 5.17
CA LEU A 57 5.04 -6.62 4.25
C LEU A 57 6.32 -7.29 4.74
N GLY A 58 6.26 -8.57 5.09
CA GLY A 58 7.45 -9.34 5.45
C GLY A 58 8.00 -10.15 4.26
N GLN A 59 7.11 -10.89 3.61
CA GLN A 59 7.38 -11.60 2.36
C GLN A 59 6.15 -11.57 1.47
N VAL A 60 6.36 -11.46 0.16
CA VAL A 60 5.27 -11.63 -0.81
C VAL A 60 5.17 -13.10 -1.18
N PRO A 61 3.98 -13.72 -1.07
CA PRO A 61 3.78 -15.06 -1.57
C PRO A 61 3.98 -15.07 -3.08
N ALA A 62 4.64 -16.10 -3.61
CA ALA A 62 4.88 -16.25 -5.04
C ALA A 62 3.59 -16.26 -5.88
N SER A 63 2.44 -16.51 -5.25
CA SER A 63 1.11 -16.46 -5.84
C SER A 63 0.47 -15.07 -5.87
N ALA A 64 1.08 -14.05 -5.27
CA ALA A 64 0.49 -12.71 -5.16
C ALA A 64 0.45 -11.91 -6.48
N GLY A 65 1.16 -12.35 -7.52
CA GLY A 65 1.16 -11.72 -8.85
C GLY A 65 0.58 -12.60 -9.94
N GLY A 66 -0.32 -13.54 -9.60
CA GLY A 66 -0.87 -14.52 -10.54
C GLY A 66 -2.32 -14.22 -10.98
N GLU A 67 -2.86 -15.12 -11.81
CA GLU A 67 -4.26 -15.15 -12.28
C GLU A 67 -5.32 -14.96 -11.17
N GLU A 68 -4.97 -15.26 -9.92
CA GLU A 68 -5.88 -15.18 -8.77
C GLU A 68 -6.23 -13.74 -8.36
N LEU A 69 -5.30 -12.79 -8.49
CA LEU A 69 -5.54 -11.38 -8.14
C LEU A 69 -5.83 -10.48 -9.35
N GLY A 70 -5.44 -10.92 -10.55
CA GLY A 70 -5.60 -10.14 -11.78
C GLY A 70 -4.72 -8.88 -11.80
N ASP A 71 -5.07 -7.94 -12.67
CA ASP A 71 -4.39 -6.65 -12.76
C ASP A 71 -4.61 -5.83 -11.48
N ILE A 72 -3.52 -5.39 -10.85
CA ILE A 72 -3.58 -4.51 -9.69
C ILE A 72 -3.54 -3.06 -10.18
N ASP A 73 -4.61 -2.31 -9.96
CA ASP A 73 -4.66 -0.92 -10.40
C ASP A 73 -3.91 0.01 -9.44
N VAL A 74 -4.05 -0.23 -8.13
CA VAL A 74 -3.41 0.59 -7.10
C VAL A 74 -2.76 -0.30 -6.06
N LEU A 75 -1.47 -0.08 -5.81
CA LEU A 75 -0.73 -0.78 -4.78
C LEU A 75 -0.24 0.19 -3.71
N LEU A 76 -0.70 -0.01 -2.48
CA LEU A 76 -0.23 0.68 -1.29
C LEU A 76 0.96 -0.10 -0.72
N ALA A 77 2.17 0.42 -0.94
CA ALA A 77 3.42 -0.28 -0.67
C ALA A 77 4.20 0.39 0.49
N PRO A 78 4.50 -0.31 1.59
CA PRO A 78 5.37 0.22 2.62
C PRO A 78 6.81 0.32 2.09
N VAL A 79 7.46 1.47 2.27
CA VAL A 79 8.84 1.68 1.78
C VAL A 79 9.88 1.73 2.90
N SER A 80 9.45 1.95 4.14
CA SER A 80 10.35 1.93 5.30
C SER A 80 9.64 1.43 6.56
N GLY A 81 10.43 0.87 7.49
CA GLY A 81 9.96 0.40 8.79
C GLY A 81 10.81 -0.75 9.34
N PRO A 82 10.75 -1.02 10.65
CA PRO A 82 11.61 -2.02 11.32
C PRO A 82 11.37 -3.47 10.86
N HIS A 83 10.22 -3.74 10.23
CA HIS A 83 9.82 -5.06 9.75
C HIS A 83 9.63 -5.11 8.23
N ILE A 84 9.85 -3.98 7.54
CA ILE A 84 9.73 -3.86 6.09
C ILE A 84 11.06 -4.28 5.47
N PRO A 85 11.05 -5.10 4.40
CA PRO A 85 12.27 -5.49 3.71
C PRO A 85 12.91 -4.28 3.00
N ASP A 86 14.19 -4.42 2.65
CA ASP A 86 14.92 -3.38 1.93
C ASP A 86 14.20 -2.91 0.65
N VAL A 87 14.44 -1.65 0.29
CA VAL A 87 13.85 -0.97 -0.87
C VAL A 87 13.95 -1.81 -2.15
N SER A 88 15.09 -2.45 -2.40
CA SER A 88 15.29 -3.33 -3.57
C SER A 88 14.28 -4.48 -3.61
N ARG A 89 13.94 -5.05 -2.45
CA ARG A 89 12.96 -6.13 -2.37
C ARG A 89 11.54 -5.63 -2.59
N ILE A 90 11.23 -4.42 -2.11
CA ILE A 90 9.94 -3.78 -2.39
C ILE A 90 9.82 -3.47 -3.89
N ALA A 91 10.88 -3.00 -4.53
CA ALA A 91 10.91 -2.77 -5.98
C ALA A 91 10.71 -4.09 -6.77
N GLU A 92 11.35 -5.19 -6.36
CA GLU A 92 11.09 -6.52 -6.95
C GLU A 92 9.61 -6.92 -6.82
N VAL A 93 9.01 -6.68 -5.65
CA VAL A 93 7.59 -6.98 -5.39
C VAL A 93 6.69 -6.16 -6.31
N ILE A 94 6.94 -4.87 -6.43
CA ILE A 94 6.18 -3.99 -7.31
C ILE A 94 6.29 -4.49 -8.76
N SER A 95 7.51 -4.83 -9.20
CA SER A 95 7.72 -5.37 -10.55
C SER A 95 7.04 -6.73 -10.77
N GLN A 96 6.88 -7.55 -9.73
CA GLN A 96 6.16 -8.83 -9.81
C GLN A 96 4.65 -8.67 -9.85
N LEU A 97 4.13 -7.66 -9.16
CA LEU A 97 2.71 -7.35 -9.08
C LEU A 97 2.22 -6.51 -10.27
N ASP A 98 3.15 -5.89 -11.01
CA ASP A 98 2.93 -5.02 -12.16
C ASP A 98 1.77 -4.03 -11.98
N PRO A 99 1.72 -3.26 -10.87
CA PRO A 99 0.60 -2.39 -10.62
C PRO A 99 0.62 -1.16 -11.52
N ARG A 100 -0.55 -0.62 -11.86
CA ARG A 100 -0.64 0.63 -12.64
C ARG A 100 -0.21 1.86 -11.83
N ILE A 101 -0.57 1.89 -10.54
CA ILE A 101 -0.23 2.99 -9.64
C ILE A 101 0.36 2.41 -8.35
N VAL A 102 1.48 2.97 -7.92
CA VAL A 102 2.10 2.67 -6.65
C VAL A 102 2.03 3.89 -5.76
N VAL A 103 1.47 3.70 -4.57
CA VAL A 103 1.44 4.71 -3.52
C VAL A 103 2.35 4.24 -2.39
N PRO A 104 3.56 4.80 -2.26
CA PRO A 104 4.45 4.46 -1.17
C PRO A 104 3.88 4.96 0.16
N MET A 105 4.05 4.15 1.19
CA MET A 105 3.58 4.40 2.56
C MET A 105 4.73 4.20 3.54
N GLN A 106 4.56 4.71 4.78
CA GLN A 106 5.52 4.52 5.87
C GLN A 106 6.93 5.05 5.52
N TYR A 107 7.04 6.30 5.09
CA TYR A 107 8.31 7.01 4.93
C TYR A 107 8.37 8.23 5.85
N SER A 108 9.57 8.74 6.08
CA SER A 108 9.77 9.97 6.85
C SER A 108 9.26 11.18 6.06
N ASP A 109 8.38 11.97 6.67
CA ASP A 109 7.84 13.21 6.14
C ASP A 109 8.11 14.33 7.13
N GLU A 110 8.60 15.47 6.65
CA GLU A 110 8.98 16.61 7.51
C GLU A 110 7.80 17.16 8.33
N GLY A 111 6.56 16.91 7.93
CA GLY A 111 5.36 17.33 8.65
C GLY A 111 4.86 16.33 9.70
N LEU A 112 5.42 15.12 9.77
CA LEU A 112 5.01 14.06 10.69
C LEU A 112 6.11 13.76 11.70
N HIS A 113 6.14 14.50 12.81
CA HIS A 113 7.04 14.23 13.93
C HIS A 113 6.37 13.27 14.92
N SER A 114 6.76 12.00 14.84
CA SER A 114 6.45 11.00 15.86
C SER A 114 7.69 10.14 16.08
N GLU A 115 7.87 9.58 17.29
CA GLU A 115 9.02 8.70 17.61
C GLU A 115 9.18 7.54 16.61
N GLN A 116 8.07 7.14 15.96
CA GLN A 116 8.02 6.12 14.93
C GLN A 116 8.45 6.65 13.55
N SER A 117 8.16 7.91 13.23
CA SER A 117 8.47 8.58 11.95
C SER A 117 9.94 9.00 11.86
N ASP A 118 10.58 9.33 12.99
CA ASP A 118 12.00 9.71 13.05
C ASP A 118 12.95 8.52 12.73
N SER A 119 12.46 7.29 12.86
CA SER A 119 13.21 6.07 12.53
C SER A 119 12.96 5.57 11.11
N LEU A 120 12.13 6.26 10.32
CA LEU A 120 11.83 5.90 8.94
C LEU A 120 12.85 6.52 7.98
N GLU A 121 13.08 5.83 6.88
CA GLU A 121 13.88 6.36 5.78
C GLU A 121 13.04 7.30 4.89
N PRO A 122 13.68 8.30 4.26
CA PRO A 122 13.01 9.15 3.28
C PRO A 122 12.64 8.37 2.02
N VAL A 123 11.58 8.79 1.34
CA VAL A 123 11.08 8.14 0.12
C VAL A 123 12.05 8.25 -1.06
N ASP A 124 13.02 9.16 -1.01
CA ASP A 124 14.05 9.37 -2.04
C ASP A 124 14.80 8.10 -2.45
N ARG A 125 15.09 7.20 -1.50
CA ARG A 125 15.77 5.94 -1.81
C ARG A 125 14.89 5.03 -2.67
N PHE A 126 13.62 4.96 -2.33
CA PHE A 126 12.63 4.18 -3.07
C PHE A 126 12.42 4.72 -4.48
N LEU A 127 12.29 6.04 -4.61
CA LEU A 127 12.18 6.70 -5.92
C LEU A 127 13.41 6.44 -6.80
N LYS A 128 14.62 6.53 -6.22
CA LYS A 128 15.87 6.24 -6.93
C LYS A 128 15.96 4.80 -7.42
N GLU A 129 15.54 3.84 -6.60
CA GLU A 129 15.55 2.42 -6.98
C GLU A 129 14.59 2.13 -8.14
N LEU A 130 13.45 2.82 -8.18
CA LEU A 130 12.51 2.76 -9.29
C LEU A 130 12.90 3.64 -10.48
N GLY A 131 14.01 4.40 -10.40
CA GLY A 131 14.45 5.31 -11.45
C GLY A 131 13.56 6.54 -11.64
N ILE A 132 12.73 6.88 -10.65
CA ILE A 132 11.76 7.98 -10.72
C ILE A 132 12.41 9.25 -10.19
N SER A 133 12.52 10.24 -11.07
CA SER A 133 13.17 11.53 -10.74
C SER A 133 12.17 12.63 -10.37
N ASP A 134 10.91 12.52 -10.81
CA ASP A 134 9.85 13.49 -10.57
C ASP A 134 8.53 12.74 -10.28
N PRO A 135 8.28 12.34 -9.02
CA PRO A 135 7.04 11.67 -8.66
C PRO A 135 5.87 12.67 -8.63
N GLU A 136 4.67 12.20 -8.98
CA GLU A 136 3.47 13.03 -8.84
C GLU A 136 3.12 13.16 -7.35
N VAL A 137 3.04 14.39 -6.82
CA VAL A 137 2.69 14.64 -5.42
C VAL A 137 1.32 15.30 -5.31
N THR A 138 0.37 14.62 -4.67
CA THR A 138 -1.01 15.09 -4.52
C THR A 138 -1.53 14.93 -3.09
N ASP A 139 -2.46 15.79 -2.69
CA ASP A 139 -3.17 15.71 -1.41
C ASP A 139 -4.34 14.73 -1.46
N THR A 140 -4.84 14.41 -2.66
CA THR A 140 -5.96 13.48 -2.86
C THR A 140 -5.83 12.80 -4.21
N LEU A 141 -5.77 11.47 -4.19
CA LEU A 141 -5.77 10.65 -5.39
C LEU A 141 -7.21 10.23 -5.71
N LYS A 142 -7.72 10.68 -6.86
CA LYS A 142 -9.02 10.28 -7.40
C LYS A 142 -8.78 9.44 -8.63
N LEU A 143 -9.29 8.21 -8.62
CA LEU A 143 -9.07 7.27 -9.69
C LEU A 143 -10.40 6.72 -10.21
N SER A 144 -10.40 6.44 -11.49
CA SER A 144 -11.44 5.75 -12.23
C SER A 144 -10.77 4.83 -13.23
N LYS A 145 -11.46 3.78 -13.68
CA LYS A 145 -10.89 2.82 -14.64
C LYS A 145 -10.39 3.48 -15.94
N SER A 146 -11.00 4.59 -16.34
CA SER A 146 -10.62 5.36 -17.54
C SER A 146 -9.45 6.33 -17.32
N SER A 147 -9.06 6.60 -16.07
CA SER A 147 -7.97 7.51 -15.73
C SER A 147 -6.73 6.77 -15.24
N LEU A 148 -6.68 5.44 -15.42
CA LEU A 148 -5.53 4.64 -15.06
C LEU A 148 -4.42 4.82 -16.10
N PRO A 149 -3.16 4.95 -15.68
CA PRO A 149 -2.05 5.07 -16.61
C PRO A 149 -1.81 3.76 -17.37
N GLU A 150 -1.15 3.88 -18.52
CA GLU A 150 -0.69 2.75 -19.32
C GLU A 150 0.63 2.15 -18.79
N GLU A 151 1.43 2.96 -18.09
CA GLU A 151 2.68 2.55 -17.45
C GLU A 151 2.59 2.72 -15.93
N THR A 152 3.34 1.93 -15.16
CA THR A 152 3.40 2.05 -13.70
C THR A 152 3.85 3.45 -13.27
N GLN A 153 3.00 4.15 -12.52
CA GLN A 153 3.32 5.47 -11.96
C GLN A 153 3.41 5.43 -10.44
N VAL A 154 4.35 6.19 -9.88
CA VAL A 154 4.41 6.42 -8.42
C VAL A 154 3.75 7.74 -8.08
N VAL A 155 2.78 7.69 -7.17
CA VAL A 155 2.06 8.86 -6.67
C VAL A 155 2.32 9.01 -5.18
N LEU A 156 2.93 10.13 -4.78
CA LEU A 156 3.13 10.49 -3.37
C LEU A 156 1.90 11.20 -2.84
N LEU A 157 1.31 10.62 -1.79
CA LEU A 157 0.24 11.28 -1.04
C LEU A 157 0.82 12.12 0.10
N ARG A 158 0.40 13.39 0.17
CA ARG A 158 0.74 14.25 1.31
C ARG A 158 -0.07 13.86 2.55
N PRO A 159 0.56 13.71 3.72
CA PRO A 159 -0.17 13.41 4.95
C PRO A 159 -1.10 14.56 5.34
N THR A 160 -2.38 14.29 5.55
CA THR A 160 -3.36 15.32 5.96
C THR A 160 -3.17 15.83 7.41
N GLY A 161 -2.21 15.25 8.15
CA GLY A 161 -1.81 15.66 9.50
C GLY A 161 -0.51 16.49 9.55
N ALA A 162 0.22 16.60 8.45
CA ALA A 162 1.33 17.53 8.32
C ALA A 162 0.75 18.94 8.38
N ALA A 163 1.26 19.78 9.29
CA ALA A 163 0.82 21.16 9.41
C ALA A 163 0.88 21.83 8.03
N ARG A 164 -0.26 22.37 7.55
CA ARG A 164 -0.28 23.18 6.33
C ARG A 164 0.80 24.27 6.48
N PRO A 165 1.79 24.37 5.58
CA PRO A 165 2.55 25.61 5.50
C PRO A 165 1.55 26.71 5.12
N GLY A 166 1.41 27.69 6.01
CA GLY A 166 0.52 28.83 5.87
C GLY A 166 1.01 29.85 4.86
#